data_AF-A0AAN8GY63-F1
#
_entry.id   AF-A0AAN8GY63-F1
#
_cell.length_a   1.000
_cell.length_b   1.000
_cell.length_c   1.000
_cell.angle_alpha   90.00
_cell.angle_beta   90.00
_cell.angle_gamma   90.00
#
_symmetry.space_group_name_H-M   'P 1'
#
loop_
_entity.id
_entity.type
_entity.pdbx_description
1 polymer ?
#
loop_
_entity_poly.entity_id
_entity_poly.type
_entity_poly.pdbx_seq_one_letter_code
_entity_poly.pdbx_strand_id
1 'polypeptide(L)'
;MPLPAALLARLAKRGILKPSDQEGDEEIIAEDYDDNNVDYESTRVENLPTNWYKVFDPACGLPYYWNAETDLVAWLSPNDPNTLVTKAAKKIRAEVVEERVERPFDKIEREREREKERERERERERERDRDEVRERERRKPRREEVAPYSKNKRGRKEDEMDPMDPSAYSDAPRGNWSTGLPKRNEAKTGADTTAAGPLFQQRPYPSPGAVLRANAANQIPKE
;
A
#
# COMPACT_ATOMS: atom_id res chain seq x y z
N MET A 1 -13.41 75.98 -25.22
CA MET A 1 -14.04 75.70 -23.92
C MET A 1 -14.18 74.19 -23.78
N PRO A 2 -13.75 73.57 -22.67
CA PRO A 2 -13.89 72.13 -22.48
C PRO A 2 -15.37 71.73 -22.43
N LEU A 3 -15.74 70.60 -23.05
CA LEU A 3 -17.11 70.09 -23.01
C LEU A 3 -17.45 69.60 -21.59
N PRO A 4 -18.68 69.82 -21.10
CA PRO A 4 -19.10 69.31 -19.81
C PRO A 4 -19.15 67.77 -19.83
N ALA A 5 -18.71 67.14 -18.73
CA ALA A 5 -18.49 65.69 -18.62
C ALA A 5 -19.71 64.83 -19.04
N ALA A 6 -20.92 65.27 -18.69
CA ALA A 6 -22.15 64.56 -19.04
C ALA A 6 -22.42 64.51 -20.56
N LEU A 7 -21.98 65.54 -21.30
CA LEU A 7 -22.13 65.64 -22.74
C LEU A 7 -21.06 64.80 -23.45
N LEU A 8 -19.83 64.81 -22.91
CA LEU A 8 -18.71 63.98 -23.39
C LEU A 8 -19.07 62.48 -23.31
N ALA A 9 -19.59 62.01 -22.17
CA ALA A 9 -20.01 60.62 -21.99
C ALA A 9 -21.13 60.21 -22.97
N ARG A 10 -22.12 61.09 -23.21
CA ARG A 10 -23.20 60.84 -24.17
C ARG A 10 -22.70 60.77 -25.61
N LEU A 11 -21.76 61.63 -25.99
CA LEU A 11 -21.16 61.63 -27.33
C LEU A 11 -20.26 60.42 -27.56
N ALA A 12 -19.48 60.02 -26.55
CA ALA A 12 -18.69 58.78 -26.57
C ALA A 12 -19.59 57.55 -26.72
N LYS A 13 -20.68 57.46 -25.93
CA LYS A 13 -21.65 56.35 -26.01
C LYS A 13 -22.38 56.27 -27.36
N ARG A 14 -22.49 57.38 -28.09
CA ARG A 14 -23.03 57.42 -29.46
C ARG A 14 -21.97 57.27 -30.54
N GLY A 15 -20.71 57.01 -30.18
CA GLY A 15 -19.61 56.76 -31.11
C GLY A 15 -19.14 58.00 -31.89
N ILE A 16 -19.53 59.19 -31.45
CA ILE A 16 -19.20 60.46 -32.13
C ILE A 16 -17.82 60.97 -31.69
N LEU A 17 -17.44 60.69 -30.44
CA LEU A 17 -16.11 60.98 -29.90
C LEU A 17 -15.37 59.66 -29.68
N LYS A 18 -14.21 59.49 -30.32
CA LYS A 18 -13.27 58.40 -30.00
C LYS A 18 -12.58 58.76 -28.68
N PRO A 19 -12.66 57.95 -27.61
CA PRO A 19 -11.84 58.19 -26.43
C PRO A 19 -10.37 58.04 -26.87
N SER A 20 -9.62 59.13 -26.77
CA SER A 20 -8.17 59.10 -26.88
C SER A 20 -7.62 58.32 -25.68
N ASP A 21 -6.70 57.41 -25.98
CA ASP A 21 -6.01 56.51 -25.05
C ASP A 21 -5.57 57.23 -23.77
N GLN A 22 -6.11 56.81 -22.63
CA GLN A 22 -5.55 57.14 -21.32
C GLN A 22 -5.68 55.90 -20.43
N GLU A 23 -4.53 55.26 -20.26
CA GLU A 23 -4.13 54.36 -19.18
C GLU A 23 -5.02 54.47 -17.92
N GLY A 24 -5.60 53.34 -17.52
CA GLY A 24 -6.35 53.20 -16.29
C GLY A 24 -7.18 51.93 -16.33
N ASP A 25 -6.71 50.90 -15.63
CA ASP A 25 -7.43 49.67 -15.29
C ASP A 25 -7.41 48.55 -16.35
N GLU A 26 -6.27 48.34 -17.01
CA GLU A 26 -5.86 46.95 -17.24
C GLU A 26 -5.32 46.44 -15.90
N GLU A 27 -6.22 45.91 -15.07
CA GLU A 27 -5.82 45.01 -13.99
C GLU A 27 -4.95 43.93 -14.64
N ILE A 28 -3.63 44.03 -14.41
CA ILE A 28 -2.68 42.98 -14.71
C ILE A 28 -3.08 41.83 -13.80
N ILE A 29 -3.97 40.99 -14.30
CA ILE A 29 -4.14 39.60 -13.88
C ILE A 29 -2.88 38.89 -14.37
N ALA A 30 -1.73 39.25 -13.81
CA ALA A 30 -0.71 38.25 -13.63
C ALA A 30 -1.36 37.27 -12.68
N GLU A 31 -1.97 36.24 -13.26
CA GLU A 31 -2.00 34.95 -12.61
C GLU A 31 -0.56 34.75 -12.17
N ASP A 32 -0.32 34.84 -10.86
CA ASP A 32 0.96 34.59 -10.22
C ASP A 32 1.29 33.11 -10.46
N TYR A 33 1.63 32.77 -11.70
CA TYR A 33 2.24 31.51 -12.12
C TYR A 33 3.69 31.48 -11.68
N ASP A 34 3.94 31.91 -10.45
CA ASP A 34 5.14 31.54 -9.74
C ASP A 34 4.74 30.57 -8.65
N ASP A 35 4.36 29.38 -9.14
CA ASP A 35 4.33 28.11 -8.42
C ASP A 35 5.77 27.72 -8.00
N ASN A 36 6.55 28.72 -7.57
CA ASN A 36 7.90 28.60 -7.07
C ASN A 36 7.79 28.01 -5.68
N ASN A 37 7.67 26.69 -5.70
CA ASN A 37 7.85 25.81 -4.56
C ASN A 37 9.23 25.99 -3.89
N VAL A 38 10.11 26.83 -4.43
CA VAL A 38 11.47 27.13 -3.99
C VAL A 38 11.52 28.57 -3.48
N ASP A 39 11.67 28.73 -2.17
CA ASP A 39 11.81 30.05 -1.54
C ASP A 39 13.27 30.52 -1.61
N TYR A 40 13.60 31.16 -2.73
CA TYR A 40 14.94 31.65 -3.05
C TYR A 40 15.43 32.75 -2.09
N GLU A 41 14.52 33.46 -1.43
CA GLU A 41 14.90 34.45 -0.41
C GLU A 41 15.36 33.74 0.86
N SER A 42 14.61 32.75 1.33
CA SER A 42 15.00 31.96 2.51
C SER A 42 16.25 31.11 2.26
N THR A 43 16.51 30.65 1.02
CA THR A 43 17.77 29.94 0.72
C THR A 43 18.99 30.84 0.89
N ARG A 44 18.87 32.11 0.50
CA ARG A 44 19.97 33.09 0.59
C ARG A 44 20.22 33.54 2.03
N VAL A 45 19.19 33.60 2.86
CA VAL A 45 19.28 34.04 4.26
C VAL A 45 19.90 32.97 5.17
N GLU A 46 19.67 31.69 4.89
CA GLU A 46 20.12 30.57 5.75
C GLU A 46 21.59 30.17 5.55
N ASN A 47 22.36 30.85 4.69
CA ASN A 47 23.75 30.51 4.36
C ASN A 47 23.93 29.00 4.08
N LEU A 48 23.05 28.47 3.23
CA LEU A 48 23.09 27.08 2.82
C LEU A 48 24.38 26.77 2.04
N PRO A 49 24.90 25.52 2.12
CA PRO A 49 26.03 25.11 1.31
C PRO A 49 25.69 25.21 -0.19
N THR A 50 26.72 25.32 -1.03
CA THR A 50 26.55 25.43 -2.49
C THR A 50 25.64 24.32 -3.03
N ASN A 51 24.77 24.67 -3.97
CA ASN A 51 23.80 23.78 -4.62
C ASN A 51 22.68 23.25 -3.72
N TRP A 52 22.55 23.73 -2.48
CA TRP A 52 21.40 23.42 -1.61
C TRP A 52 20.34 24.51 -1.66
N TYR A 53 19.09 24.07 -1.80
CA TYR A 53 17.91 24.93 -1.89
C TYR A 53 16.88 24.49 -0.85
N LYS A 54 16.24 25.47 -0.21
CA LYS A 54 15.05 25.29 0.62
C LYS A 54 13.84 25.30 -0.28
N VAL A 55 13.06 24.23 -0.21
CA VAL A 55 11.91 23.95 -1.05
C VAL A 55 10.76 23.61 -0.13
N PHE A 56 9.56 24.12 -0.37
CA PHE A 56 8.38 23.76 0.40
C PHE A 56 7.73 22.52 -0.21
N ASP A 57 7.16 21.60 0.56
CA ASP A 57 6.40 20.50 -0.02
C ASP A 57 4.94 20.96 -0.26
N PRO A 58 4.41 20.94 -1.50
CA PRO A 58 3.03 21.33 -1.77
C PRO A 58 1.99 20.57 -0.94
N ALA A 59 2.30 19.33 -0.56
CA ALA A 59 1.38 18.49 0.20
C ALA A 59 1.21 18.93 1.66
N CYS A 60 2.24 19.54 2.26
CA CYS A 60 2.24 19.85 3.70
C CYS A 60 2.71 21.26 4.05
N GLY A 61 3.20 22.04 3.10
CA GLY A 61 3.73 23.39 3.31
C GLY A 61 4.98 23.42 4.20
N LEU A 62 5.59 22.27 4.50
CA LEU A 62 6.80 22.20 5.30
C LEU A 62 8.04 22.35 4.42
N PRO A 63 9.07 23.07 4.88
CA PRO A 63 10.31 23.18 4.14
C PRO A 63 11.09 21.87 4.22
N TYR A 64 11.67 21.49 3.09
CA TYR A 64 12.71 20.50 2.95
C TYR A 64 13.87 21.10 2.16
N TYR A 65 15.03 20.46 2.24
CA TYR A 65 16.25 20.92 1.60
C TYR A 65 16.62 19.96 0.48
N TRP A 66 16.85 20.49 -0.70
CA TRP A 66 17.20 19.72 -1.89
C TRP A 66 18.54 20.19 -2.45
N ASN A 67 19.42 19.24 -2.75
CA ASN A 67 20.66 19.50 -3.46
C ASN A 67 20.47 19.27 -4.96
N ALA A 68 20.59 20.33 -5.76
CA ALA A 68 20.31 20.27 -7.20
C ALA A 68 21.38 19.52 -8.02
N GLU A 69 22.59 19.36 -7.49
CA GLU A 69 23.68 18.66 -8.18
C GLU A 69 23.60 17.14 -7.97
N THR A 70 23.30 16.72 -6.75
CA THR A 70 23.31 15.30 -6.35
C THR A 70 21.92 14.68 -6.23
N ASP A 71 20.86 15.48 -6.37
CA ASP A 71 19.46 15.08 -6.14
C ASP A 71 19.20 14.44 -4.77
N LEU A 72 19.99 14.86 -3.78
CA LEU A 72 19.80 14.48 -2.40
C LEU A 72 18.79 15.40 -1.72
N VAL A 73 18.02 14.85 -0.78
CA VAL A 73 16.99 15.57 -0.03
C VAL A 73 17.18 15.35 1.47
N ALA A 74 16.88 16.39 2.25
CA ALA A 74 16.92 16.38 3.71
C ALA A 74 15.72 17.15 4.29
N TRP A 75 15.22 16.74 5.44
CA TRP A 75 14.14 17.44 6.15
C TRP A 75 14.64 18.57 7.06
N LEU A 76 15.94 18.54 7.40
CA LEU A 76 16.61 19.55 8.22
C LEU A 76 17.66 20.28 7.38
N SER A 77 18.03 21.48 7.82
CA SER A 77 19.04 22.28 7.13
C SER A 77 20.36 21.50 7.07
N PRO A 78 21.08 21.48 5.94
CA PRO A 78 22.41 20.89 5.82
C PRO A 78 23.43 21.37 6.87
N ASN A 79 23.18 22.53 7.47
CA ASN A 79 24.00 23.10 8.54
C ASN A 79 23.67 22.51 9.94
N ASP A 80 22.57 21.76 10.09
CA ASP A 80 22.16 21.11 11.34
C ASP A 80 22.94 19.79 11.54
N PRO A 81 23.51 19.54 12.74
CA PRO A 81 24.22 18.31 13.04
C PRO A 81 23.36 17.03 12.95
N ASN A 82 22.03 17.14 13.07
CA ASN A 82 21.12 16.00 12.98
C ASN A 82 20.60 15.75 11.56
N THR A 83 21.14 16.44 10.55
CA THR A 83 20.68 16.29 9.17
C THR A 83 20.95 14.90 8.62
N LEU A 84 19.89 14.26 8.15
CA LEU A 84 19.92 12.99 7.44
C LEU A 84 19.68 13.24 5.96
N VAL A 85 20.77 13.26 5.19
CA VAL A 85 20.74 13.41 3.74
C VAL A 85 20.40 12.05 3.10
N THR A 86 19.35 12.01 2.29
CA THR A 86 18.85 10.78 1.66
C THR A 86 18.60 10.97 0.17
N LYS A 87 18.53 9.88 -0.61
CA LYS A 87 18.08 9.95 -2.01
C LYS A 87 16.61 10.39 -2.07
N ALA A 88 16.25 11.18 -3.08
CA ALA A 88 14.85 11.54 -3.33
C ALA A 88 13.94 10.30 -3.38
N ALA A 89 12.79 10.34 -2.68
CA ALA A 89 11.88 9.20 -2.58
C ALA A 89 11.40 8.67 -3.95
N LYS A 90 11.27 9.56 -4.95
CA LYS A 90 10.93 9.20 -6.34
C LYS A 90 11.99 8.29 -6.98
N LYS A 91 13.29 8.55 -6.74
CA LYS A 91 14.39 7.72 -7.24
C LYS A 91 14.45 6.37 -6.55
N ILE A 92 14.28 6.33 -5.22
CA ILE A 92 14.24 5.07 -4.45
C ILE A 92 13.13 4.15 -4.97
N ARG A 93 11.94 4.70 -5.26
CA ARG A 93 10.83 3.92 -5.81
C ARG A 93 11.15 3.35 -7.19
N ALA A 94 11.81 4.11 -8.06
CA ALA A 94 12.20 3.65 -9.39
C ALA A 94 13.22 2.50 -9.31
N GLU A 95 14.28 2.67 -8.52
CA GLU A 95 15.36 1.67 -8.33
C GLU A 95 14.82 0.34 -7.79
N VAL A 96 13.88 0.39 -6.82
CA VAL A 96 13.22 -0.81 -6.28
C VAL A 96 12.31 -1.50 -7.29
N VAL A 97 11.66 -0.73 -8.16
CA VAL A 97 10.81 -1.29 -9.23
C VAL A 97 11.68 -1.94 -10.31
N GLU A 98 12.79 -1.32 -10.67
CA GLU A 98 13.74 -1.84 -11.65
C GLU A 98 14.43 -3.12 -11.16
N GLU A 99 14.93 -3.16 -9.91
CA GLU A 99 15.48 -4.38 -9.30
C GLU A 99 14.46 -5.54 -9.30
N ARG A 100 13.18 -5.23 -9.06
CA ARG A 100 12.11 -6.22 -9.08
C ARG A 100 11.80 -6.73 -10.49
N VAL A 101 12.05 -5.93 -11.52
CA VAL A 101 11.87 -6.30 -12.93
C VAL A 101 13.07 -7.09 -13.46
N GLU A 102 14.27 -6.86 -12.94
CA GLU A 102 15.51 -7.58 -13.34
C GLU A 102 15.67 -8.99 -12.74
N ARG A 103 14.85 -9.37 -11.75
CA ARG A 103 14.81 -10.74 -11.18
C ARG A 103 13.65 -11.66 -11.66
N PRO A 104 13.33 -11.82 -12.96
CA PRO A 104 12.35 -12.82 -13.41
C PRO A 104 12.83 -14.25 -13.20
N PHE A 105 14.15 -14.49 -13.29
CA PHE A 105 14.74 -15.82 -13.16
C PHE A 105 14.53 -16.45 -11.78
N ASP A 106 14.69 -15.68 -10.70
CA ASP A 106 14.42 -16.14 -9.33
C ASP A 106 12.94 -16.53 -9.12
N LYS A 107 12.02 -15.84 -9.81
CA LYS A 107 10.59 -16.13 -9.74
C LYS A 107 10.24 -17.43 -10.48
N ILE A 108 10.82 -17.63 -11.65
CA ILE A 108 10.63 -18.84 -12.48
C ILE A 108 11.25 -20.06 -11.80
N GLU A 109 12.45 -19.94 -11.21
CA GLU A 109 13.09 -21.04 -10.49
C GLU A 109 12.27 -21.46 -9.26
N ARG A 110 11.80 -20.48 -8.46
CA ARG A 110 10.94 -20.74 -7.30
C ARG A 110 9.59 -21.36 -7.70
N GLU A 111 9.04 -21.00 -8.86
CA GLU A 111 7.81 -21.62 -9.37
C GLU A 111 8.04 -23.07 -9.81
N ARG A 112 9.16 -23.33 -10.49
CA ARG A 112 9.58 -24.68 -10.90
C ARG A 112 9.86 -25.59 -9.71
N GLU A 113 10.39 -25.04 -8.62
CA GLU A 113 10.61 -25.78 -7.37
C GLU A 113 9.29 -26.16 -6.70
N ARG A 114 8.32 -25.23 -6.65
CA ARG A 114 6.95 -25.51 -6.16
C ARG A 114 6.22 -26.54 -7.00
N GLU A 115 6.44 -26.56 -8.31
CA GLU A 115 5.87 -27.57 -9.20
C GLU A 115 6.44 -28.97 -8.91
N LYS A 116 7.76 -29.08 -8.74
CA LYS A 116 8.42 -30.33 -8.31
C LYS A 116 7.93 -30.82 -6.96
N GLU A 117 7.67 -29.92 -6.01
CA GLU A 117 7.12 -30.28 -4.70
C GLU A 117 5.71 -30.86 -4.82
N ARG A 118 4.84 -30.22 -5.62
CA ARG A 118 3.48 -30.72 -5.90
C ARG A 118 3.49 -32.09 -6.60
N GLU A 119 4.45 -32.32 -7.48
CA GLU A 119 4.61 -33.60 -8.16
C GLU A 119 4.99 -34.72 -7.18
N ARG A 120 5.94 -34.45 -6.28
CA ARG A 120 6.31 -35.37 -5.19
C ARG A 120 5.14 -35.64 -4.24
N GLU A 121 4.33 -34.63 -3.95
CA GLU A 121 3.13 -34.80 -3.11
C GLU A 121 2.11 -35.73 -3.78
N ARG A 122 1.83 -35.53 -5.08
CA ARG A 122 0.96 -36.42 -5.86
C ARG A 122 1.51 -37.85 -5.95
N GLU A 123 2.82 -38.03 -6.01
CA GLU A 123 3.44 -39.35 -6.00
C GLU A 123 3.23 -40.06 -4.65
N ARG A 124 3.44 -39.36 -3.54
CA ARG A 124 3.16 -39.86 -2.18
C ARG A 124 1.68 -40.20 -1.99
N GLU A 125 0.78 -39.43 -2.55
CA GLU A 125 -0.66 -39.70 -2.49
C GLU A 125 -1.01 -40.99 -3.24
N ARG A 126 -0.48 -41.19 -4.46
CA ARG A 126 -0.65 -42.44 -5.22
C ARG A 126 -0.06 -43.66 -4.51
N GLU A 127 1.05 -43.47 -3.80
CA GLU A 127 1.66 -44.54 -3.00
C GLU A 127 0.75 -44.93 -1.82
N ARG A 128 0.21 -43.94 -1.09
CA ARG A 128 -0.78 -44.18 -0.02
C ARG A 128 -2.03 -44.90 -0.53
N ASP A 129 -2.57 -44.48 -1.68
CA ASP A 129 -3.74 -45.13 -2.27
C ASP A 129 -3.44 -46.61 -2.59
N ARG A 130 -2.24 -46.89 -3.11
CA ARG A 130 -1.82 -48.26 -3.43
C ARG A 130 -1.65 -49.11 -2.16
N ASP A 131 -1.11 -48.52 -1.09
CA ASP A 131 -0.97 -49.18 0.21
C ASP A 131 -2.33 -49.40 0.89
N GLU A 132 -3.26 -48.45 0.79
CA GLU A 132 -4.62 -48.58 1.31
C GLU A 132 -5.39 -49.70 0.60
N VAL A 133 -5.23 -49.82 -0.72
CA VAL A 133 -5.81 -50.94 -1.50
C VAL A 133 -5.24 -52.28 -1.03
N ARG A 134 -3.91 -52.38 -0.86
CA ARG A 134 -3.27 -53.59 -0.31
C ARG A 134 -3.74 -53.93 1.10
N GLU A 135 -3.88 -52.92 1.96
CA GLU A 135 -4.35 -53.13 3.32
C GLU A 135 -5.81 -53.60 3.34
N ARG A 136 -6.66 -53.02 2.50
CA ARG A 136 -8.06 -53.43 2.34
C ARG A 136 -8.19 -54.85 1.81
N GLU A 137 -7.30 -55.26 0.91
CA GLU A 137 -7.25 -56.63 0.38
C GLU A 137 -6.78 -57.63 1.45
N ARG A 138 -5.79 -57.26 2.27
CA ARG A 138 -5.34 -58.05 3.43
C ARG A 138 -6.38 -58.17 4.54
N ARG A 139 -7.23 -57.16 4.73
CA ARG A 139 -8.30 -57.16 5.74
C ARG A 139 -9.53 -58.00 5.34
N LYS A 140 -9.57 -58.58 4.13
CA LYS A 140 -10.75 -59.27 3.59
C LYS A 140 -10.98 -60.76 3.91
N PRO A 141 -10.10 -61.55 4.57
CA PRO A 141 -10.46 -62.95 4.90
C PRO A 141 -10.92 -63.13 6.36
N ARG A 142 -11.58 -62.13 6.98
CA ARG A 142 -12.18 -62.29 8.32
C ARG A 142 -13.43 -61.44 8.55
N ARG A 143 -14.31 -61.35 7.55
CA ARG A 143 -15.62 -60.70 7.67
C ARG A 143 -16.72 -61.58 7.07
N GLU A 144 -16.66 -62.87 7.34
CA GLU A 144 -17.76 -63.80 7.12
C GLU A 144 -18.09 -64.61 8.39
N GLU A 145 -17.94 -64.01 9.58
CA GLU A 145 -18.64 -64.46 10.78
C GLU A 145 -19.13 -63.25 11.58
N VAL A 146 -20.41 -62.94 11.37
CA VAL A 146 -21.42 -62.43 12.32
C VAL A 146 -20.97 -61.45 13.42
N ALA A 147 -21.32 -60.17 13.26
CA ALA A 147 -21.56 -59.25 14.38
C ALA A 147 -22.94 -58.59 14.19
N PRO A 148 -23.98 -58.96 14.97
CA PRO A 148 -25.35 -58.51 14.76
C PRO A 148 -25.63 -57.22 15.54
N TYR A 149 -24.73 -56.24 15.50
CA TYR A 149 -25.01 -54.92 16.06
C TYR A 149 -24.37 -53.82 15.22
N SER A 150 -25.05 -53.49 14.12
CA SER A 150 -24.86 -52.23 13.41
C SER A 150 -25.11 -51.08 14.38
N LYS A 151 -24.06 -50.31 14.72
CA LYS A 151 -24.15 -49.01 15.40
C LYS A 151 -24.79 -47.99 14.45
N ASN A 152 -26.08 -48.13 14.21
CA ASN A 152 -26.93 -47.04 13.75
C ASN A 152 -27.76 -46.53 14.95
N LYS A 153 -27.09 -45.90 15.91
CA LYS A 153 -27.73 -44.97 16.85
C LYS A 153 -27.23 -43.55 16.56
N ARG A 154 -27.44 -43.11 15.32
CA ARG A 154 -27.41 -41.69 14.94
C ARG A 154 -28.76 -41.09 15.32
N GLY A 155 -28.95 -40.91 16.62
CA GLY A 155 -30.00 -40.13 17.22
C GLY A 155 -29.33 -39.37 18.33
N ARG A 156 -28.83 -38.18 17.99
CA ARG A 156 -28.21 -37.22 18.90
C ARG A 156 -29.19 -37.03 20.06
N LYS A 157 -28.81 -37.49 21.27
CA LYS A 157 -29.50 -37.08 22.50
C LYS A 157 -29.28 -35.57 22.60
N GLU A 158 -30.20 -34.80 22.04
CA GLU A 158 -30.19 -33.34 22.16
C GLU A 158 -30.77 -32.89 23.51
N ASP A 159 -31.37 -33.80 24.29
CA ASP A 159 -32.09 -33.47 25.53
C ASP A 159 -31.73 -34.39 26.72
N GLU A 160 -30.45 -34.49 27.04
CA GLU A 160 -30.05 -34.95 28.38
C GLU A 160 -28.78 -34.18 28.78
N MET A 161 -28.93 -32.85 28.86
CA MET A 161 -27.88 -31.97 29.36
C MET A 161 -27.76 -32.14 30.86
N ASP A 162 -26.52 -32.08 31.34
CA ASP A 162 -26.21 -32.12 32.76
C ASP A 162 -26.98 -30.97 33.46
N PRO A 163 -27.81 -31.26 34.47
CA PRO A 163 -28.55 -30.26 35.23
C PRO A 163 -27.66 -29.30 36.03
N MET A 164 -26.33 -29.39 35.92
CA MET A 164 -25.38 -28.41 36.45
C MET A 164 -24.56 -27.71 35.36
N ASP A 165 -24.81 -27.98 34.07
CA ASP A 165 -24.14 -27.27 32.97
C ASP A 165 -24.78 -25.90 32.74
N PRO A 166 -24.00 -24.80 32.76
CA PRO A 166 -24.52 -23.45 32.50
C PRO A 166 -25.21 -23.32 31.14
N SER A 167 -24.88 -24.14 30.14
CA SER A 167 -25.59 -24.17 28.85
C SER A 167 -27.00 -24.78 28.92
N ALA A 168 -27.34 -25.49 30.01
CA ALA A 168 -28.69 -26.00 30.27
C ALA A 168 -29.64 -24.92 30.82
N TYR A 169 -29.12 -23.89 31.49
CA TYR A 169 -29.91 -22.78 32.05
C TYR A 169 -29.72 -21.43 31.35
N SER A 170 -28.71 -21.29 30.49
CA SER A 170 -28.45 -20.05 29.75
C SER A 170 -29.04 -20.12 28.34
N ASP A 171 -29.56 -18.98 27.87
CA ASP A 171 -30.05 -18.79 26.49
C ASP A 171 -28.87 -18.62 25.50
N ALA A 172 -27.74 -19.26 25.81
CA ALA A 172 -26.54 -19.20 25.01
C ALA A 172 -26.82 -19.91 23.68
N PRO A 173 -26.51 -19.27 22.53
CA PRO A 173 -26.77 -19.87 21.23
C PRO A 173 -26.03 -21.20 21.10
N ARG A 174 -26.81 -22.28 21.00
CA ARG A 174 -26.30 -23.65 20.84
C ARG A 174 -25.78 -23.82 19.42
N GLY A 175 -24.47 -23.84 19.26
CA GLY A 175 -23.80 -23.95 17.96
C GLY A 175 -22.45 -24.62 18.05
N ASN A 176 -22.01 -25.28 16.98
CA ASN A 176 -20.62 -25.74 16.87
C ASN A 176 -19.72 -24.53 16.60
N TRP A 177 -18.42 -24.64 16.89
CA TRP A 177 -17.48 -23.53 16.72
C TRP A 177 -17.45 -22.87 15.32
N SER A 178 -18.04 -23.52 14.32
CA SER A 178 -18.21 -23.03 12.95
C SER A 178 -19.55 -22.32 12.66
N THR A 179 -20.51 -22.30 13.59
CA THR A 179 -21.79 -21.60 13.39
C THR A 179 -21.55 -20.10 13.44
N GLY A 180 -21.69 -19.44 12.29
CA GLY A 180 -21.45 -18.01 12.13
C GLY A 180 -20.14 -17.64 11.42
N LEU A 181 -19.25 -18.60 11.13
CA LEU A 181 -18.09 -18.33 10.28
C LEU A 181 -18.45 -18.40 8.79
N PRO A 182 -17.97 -17.45 7.95
CA PRO A 182 -18.16 -17.49 6.52
C PRO A 182 -17.55 -18.79 5.95
N LYS A 183 -18.26 -19.44 5.03
CA LYS A 183 -17.78 -20.70 4.44
C LYS A 183 -16.45 -20.42 3.72
N ARG A 184 -15.54 -21.41 3.71
CA ARG A 184 -14.17 -21.36 3.13
C ARG A 184 -14.03 -20.73 1.73
N ASN A 185 -15.13 -20.51 1.01
CA ASN A 185 -15.17 -19.92 -0.32
C ASN A 185 -15.61 -18.43 -0.34
N GLU A 186 -16.08 -17.86 0.76
CA GLU A 186 -16.42 -16.43 0.89
C GLU A 186 -15.24 -15.59 1.41
N ALA A 187 -14.35 -16.18 2.22
CA ALA A 187 -13.25 -15.47 2.88
C ALA A 187 -11.88 -15.57 2.15
N LYS A 188 -11.84 -15.93 0.86
CA LYS A 188 -10.54 -16.01 0.14
C LYS A 188 -9.93 -14.65 -0.17
N THR A 189 -10.69 -13.58 0.03
CA THR A 189 -10.20 -12.22 0.18
C THR A 189 -10.26 -11.88 1.66
N GLY A 190 -9.13 -11.99 2.37
CA GLY A 190 -8.97 -11.51 3.74
C GLY A 190 -8.97 -9.99 3.80
N ALA A 191 -10.09 -9.38 3.42
CA ALA A 191 -10.29 -7.94 3.33
C ALA A 191 -11.70 -7.62 3.83
N ASP A 192 -11.78 -6.68 4.78
CA ASP A 192 -13.03 -6.14 5.29
C ASP A 192 -13.82 -5.48 4.16
N THR A 193 -15.07 -5.89 3.96
CA THR A 193 -15.95 -5.39 2.90
C THR A 193 -16.42 -3.95 3.11
N THR A 194 -16.08 -3.33 4.24
CA THR A 194 -16.55 -2.00 4.64
C THR A 194 -15.59 -0.86 4.27
N ALA A 195 -14.37 -1.16 3.78
CA ALA A 195 -13.40 -0.13 3.43
C ALA A 195 -13.49 0.28 1.96
N ALA A 196 -14.10 1.44 1.68
CA ALA A 196 -14.06 2.06 0.36
C ALA A 196 -12.72 2.79 0.15
N GLY A 197 -11.73 2.11 -0.41
CA GLY A 197 -10.45 2.71 -0.81
C GLY A 197 -9.39 1.67 -1.23
N PRO A 198 -8.32 2.05 -1.94
CA PRO A 198 -7.20 1.16 -2.23
C PRO A 198 -6.61 0.67 -0.90
N LEU A 199 -6.89 -0.59 -0.59
CA LEU A 199 -6.55 -1.23 0.67
C LEU A 199 -5.02 -1.31 0.76
N PHE A 200 -4.40 -0.37 1.49
CA PHE A 200 -2.98 -0.41 1.82
C PHE A 200 -2.73 -1.62 2.71
N GLN A 201 -2.55 -2.79 2.09
CA GLN A 201 -1.99 -3.95 2.75
C GLN A 201 -0.64 -3.52 3.31
N GLN A 202 -0.53 -3.51 4.65
CA GLN A 202 0.69 -3.20 5.36
C GLN A 202 1.79 -4.12 4.82
N ARG A 203 2.70 -3.54 4.03
CA ARG A 203 3.81 -4.30 3.46
C ARG A 203 4.69 -4.78 4.63
N PRO A 204 5.05 -6.07 4.67
CA PRO A 204 5.94 -6.56 5.71
C PRO A 204 7.26 -5.77 5.69
N TYR A 205 7.74 -5.39 6.88
CA TYR A 205 9.00 -4.66 7.03
C TYR A 205 10.16 -5.45 6.39
N PRO A 206 11.18 -4.77 5.84
CA PRO A 206 12.36 -5.42 5.30
C PRO A 206 13.08 -6.24 6.38
N SER A 207 13.64 -7.39 6.00
CA SER A 207 14.34 -8.26 6.93
C SER A 207 15.62 -7.58 7.46
N PRO A 208 16.08 -7.89 8.68
CA PRO A 208 17.27 -7.28 9.26
C PRO A 208 18.51 -7.33 8.34
N GLY A 209 18.72 -8.44 7.63
CA GLY A 209 19.83 -8.56 6.66
C GLY A 209 19.69 -7.67 5.42
N ALA A 210 18.48 -7.37 4.97
CA ALA A 210 18.24 -6.44 3.88
C ALA A 210 18.57 -5.01 4.30
N VAL A 211 18.22 -4.63 5.53
CA VAL A 211 18.57 -3.32 6.11
C VAL A 211 20.08 -3.16 6.24
N LEU A 212 20.79 -4.19 6.74
CA LEU A 212 22.25 -4.15 6.85
C LEU A 212 22.96 -4.00 5.51
N ARG A 213 22.49 -4.69 4.46
CA ARG A 213 23.05 -4.53 3.10
C ARG A 213 22.79 -3.14 2.53
N ALA A 214 21.59 -2.59 2.71
CA ALA A 214 21.28 -1.23 2.28
C ALA A 214 22.18 -0.19 2.98
N ASN A 215 22.42 -0.36 4.28
CA ASN A 215 23.31 0.52 5.03
C ASN A 215 24.77 0.40 4.57
N ALA A 216 25.25 -0.81 4.26
CA ALA A 216 26.60 -1.03 3.76
C ALA A 216 26.81 -0.43 2.37
N ALA A 217 25.81 -0.52 1.48
CA ALA A 217 25.86 0.08 0.14
C ALA A 217 25.89 1.62 0.18
N ASN A 218 25.35 2.23 1.23
CA ASN A 218 25.34 3.68 1.42
C ASN A 218 26.61 4.22 2.11
N GLN A 219 27.54 3.36 2.54
CA GLN A 219 28.83 3.81 3.06
C GLN A 219 29.71 4.24 1.88
N ILE A 220 29.90 5.55 1.75
CA ILE A 220 30.85 6.14 0.79
C ILE A 220 32.26 5.71 1.22
N PRO A 221 33.11 5.18 0.32
CA PRO A 221 34.49 4.85 0.67
C PRO A 221 35.19 6.13 1.12
N LYS A 222 35.68 6.12 2.36
CA LYS A 222 36.63 7.13 2.83
C LYS A 222 37.98 6.78 2.22
N GLU A 223 38.44 7.60 1.28
CA GLU A 223 39.84 7.61 0.81
C GLU A 223 40.80 8.01 1.95
#